data_AF-A0A6B3IEM0-F1
#
_entry.id   AF-A0A6B3IEM0-F1
#
_cell.length_a   1.000
_cell.length_b   1.000
_cell.length_c   1.000
_cell.angle_alpha   90.00
_cell.angle_beta   90.00
_cell.angle_gamma   90.00
#
_symmetry.space_group_name_H-M   'P 1'
#
loop_
_entity.id
_entity.type
_entity.pdbx_description
1 polymer ?
#
loop_
_entity_poly.entity_id
_entity_poly.type
_entity_poly.pdbx_seq_one_letter_code
_entity_poly.pdbx_strand_id
1 'polypeptide(L)' 'MADPSSYRPSPGQIPDSPGVYKFRDEHRRVIYVGKAKNLRQRVANYFQDLANLHPRTRTMVTTAASVEWTVV' A
#
# COMPACT_ATOMS: atom_id res chain seq x y z
N MET A 1 -15.19 5.37 -4.98
CA MET A 1 -13.92 5.30 -4.22
C MET A 1 -13.61 3.83 -4.03
N ALA A 2 -12.37 3.41 -4.31
CA ALA A 2 -11.97 2.05 -3.99
C ALA A 2 -11.93 1.90 -2.46
N ASP A 3 -12.39 0.75 -1.97
CA ASP A 3 -12.25 0.36 -0.56
C ASP A 3 -10.88 -0.31 -0.37
N PRO A 4 -9.95 0.24 0.44
CA PRO A 4 -8.66 -0.39 0.68
C PRO A 4 -8.72 -1.77 1.31
N SER A 5 -9.84 -2.14 1.93
CA SER A 5 -10.06 -3.49 2.43
C SER A 5 -10.08 -4.54 1.31
N SER A 6 -10.52 -4.15 0.10
CA SER A 6 -10.71 -5.05 -1.05
C SER A 6 -9.39 -5.55 -1.67
N TYR A 7 -8.30 -4.81 -1.52
CA TYR A 7 -6.98 -5.16 -2.07
C TYR A 7 -5.89 -5.27 -1.00
N ARG A 8 -6.28 -5.29 0.28
CA ARG A 8 -5.35 -5.44 1.41
C ARG A 8 -4.65 -6.80 1.31
N PRO A 9 -3.31 -6.84 1.19
CA PRO A 9 -2.58 -8.09 1.19
C PRO A 9 -2.65 -8.76 2.56
N SER A 10 -2.62 -10.09 2.58
CA SER A 10 -2.51 -10.84 3.83
C SER A 10 -1.18 -10.52 4.51
N PRO A 11 -1.14 -10.24 5.83
CA PRO A 11 0.09 -9.85 6.51
C PRO A 11 1.27 -10.82 6.31
N GLY A 12 0.99 -12.12 6.20
CA GLY A 12 2.00 -13.16 5.96
C GLY A 12 2.60 -13.16 4.54
N GLN A 13 1.97 -12.50 3.57
CA GLN A 13 2.51 -12.40 2.20
C GLN A 13 3.60 -11.34 2.10
N ILE A 14 3.60 -10.35 3.00
CA ILE A 14 4.55 -9.23 2.94
C ILE A 14 5.79 -9.60 3.78
N PRO A 15 7.00 -9.58 3.20
CA PRO A 15 8.23 -9.92 3.91
C PRO A 15 8.64 -8.84 4.91
N ASP A 16 9.32 -9.26 5.99
CA ASP A 16 9.98 -8.37 6.95
C ASP A 16 11.37 -7.95 6.43
N SER A 17 11.43 -7.42 5.22
CA SER A 17 12.70 -7.08 4.54
C SER A 17 12.65 -5.67 3.95
N PRO A 18 13.81 -5.05 3.70
CA PRO A 18 13.89 -3.81 2.94
C PRO A 18 13.36 -4.00 1.52
N GLY A 19 12.83 -2.93 0.94
CA GLY A 19 12.14 -3.04 -0.32
C GLY A 19 11.58 -1.74 -0.88
N VAL A 20 11.04 -1.85 -2.08
CA VAL A 20 10.23 -0.84 -2.74
C VAL A 20 8.82 -1.38 -2.92
N TYR A 21 7.81 -0.56 -2.65
CA TYR A 21 6.39 -0.88 -2.86
C TYR A 21 5.75 0.13 -3.82
N LYS A 22 4.74 -0.33 -4.56
CA LYS A 22 4.04 0.41 -5.61
C LYS A 22 2.54 0.22 -5.43
N PHE A 23 1.79 1.30 -5.31
CA PHE A 23 0.33 1.24 -5.44
C PHE A 23 -0.07 1.54 -6.88
N ARG A 24 -1.04 0.79 -7.38
CA ARG A 24 -1.59 0.96 -8.73
C ARG A 24 -3.08 1.20 -8.69
N ASP A 25 -3.60 1.94 -9.66
CA ASP A 25 -5.04 2.08 -9.87
C ASP A 25 -5.64 0.88 -10.64
N GLU A 26 -6.95 0.92 -10.87
CA GLU A 26 -7.69 -0.12 -11.61
C GLU A 26 -7.21 -0.34 -13.05
N HIS A 27 -6.56 0.67 -13.63
CA HIS A 27 -5.96 0.61 -14.97
C HIS A 27 -4.50 0.13 -14.94
N ARG A 28 -4.03 -0.37 -13.78
CA ARG A 28 -2.65 -0.82 -13.53
C ARG A 28 -1.60 0.30 -13.64
N ARG A 29 -2.00 1.57 -13.62
CA ARG A 29 -1.05 2.70 -13.61
C ARG A 29 -0.47 2.85 -12.22
N VAL A 30 0.83 3.03 -12.11
CA VAL A 30 1.49 3.30 -10.83
C VAL A 30 1.14 4.72 -10.38
N ILE A 31 0.47 4.84 -9.23
CA ILE A 31 0.04 6.14 -8.68
C ILE A 31 0.88 6.55 -7.46
N TYR A 32 1.60 5.60 -6.86
CA TYR A 32 2.48 5.86 -5.72
C TYR A 32 3.60 4.84 -5.66
N VAL A 33 4.81 5.29 -5.31
CA VAL A 33 5.98 4.45 -5.04
C VAL A 33 6.61 4.90 -3.73
N GLY A 34 7.02 3.94 -2.91
CA GLY A 34 7.80 4.23 -1.71
C GLY A 34 8.83 3.15 -1.43
N LYS A 35 9.83 3.51 -0.63
CA LYS A 35 10.84 2.58 -0.07
C LYS A 35 10.56 2.30 1.40
N ALA A 36 10.98 1.13 1.87
CA ALA A 36 10.82 0.72 3.26
C ALA A 36 12.06 -0.03 3.74
N LYS A 37 12.42 0.13 5.01
CA LYS A 37 13.37 -0.76 5.70
C LYS A 37 12.72 -2.10 6.10
N ASN A 38 11.42 -2.09 6.35
CA ASN A 38 10.60 -3.27 6.57
C ASN A 38 9.30 -3.08 5.77
N LEU A 39 9.12 -3.89 4.73
CA LEU A 39 7.96 -3.83 3.84
C LEU A 39 6.65 -4.12 4.58
N ARG A 40 6.60 -5.17 5.43
CA ARG A 40 5.38 -5.55 6.16
C ARG A 40 4.83 -4.40 7.00
N GLN A 41 5.66 -3.82 7.87
CA GLN A 41 5.27 -2.70 8.73
C GLN A 41 4.83 -1.50 7.90
N ARG A 42 5.59 -1.17 6.85
CA ARG A 42 5.31 0.02 6.04
C ARG A 42 4.01 -0.11 5.24
N VAL A 43 3.79 -1.26 4.60
CA VAL A 43 2.58 -1.51 3.81
C VAL A 43 1.37 -1.63 4.72
N ALA A 44 1.47 -2.32 5.86
CA ALA A 44 0.38 -2.44 6.83
C ALA A 44 -0.14 -1.08 7.33
N ASN A 45 0.74 -0.07 7.46
CA ASN A 45 0.37 1.28 7.89
C ASN A 45 -0.63 1.99 6.95
N TYR A 46 -0.66 1.63 5.67
CA TYR A 46 -1.61 2.21 4.70
C TYR A 46 -3.03 1.66 4.86
N PHE A 47 -3.20 0.53 5.56
CA PHE A 47 -4.49 -0.14 5.77
C PHE A 47 -4.99 -0.01 7.22
N GLN A 48 -4.54 1.02 7.93
CA GLN A 48 -5.15 1.46 9.19
C GLN A 48 -6.48 2.18 8.91
N ASP A 49 -7.20 2.55 9.98
CA ASP A 49 -8.41 3.36 9.85
C ASP A 49 -8.16 4.62 9.01
N LEU A 50 -9.02 4.85 8.01
CA LEU A 50 -8.94 5.99 7.11
C LEU A 50 -9.01 7.33 7.84
N ALA A 51 -9.66 7.40 8.99
CA ALA A 51 -9.71 8.59 9.83
C ALA A 51 -8.33 8.98 10.38
N ASN A 52 -7.44 8.01 10.57
CA ASN A 52 -6.10 8.21 11.11
C ASN A 52 -5.05 8.48 10.02
N LEU A 53 -5.40 8.33 8.75
CA LEU A 53 -4.50 8.58 7.64
C LEU A 53 -4.46 10.07 7.27
N HIS A 54 -3.25 10.56 6.99
CA HIS A 54 -3.07 11.89 6.40
C HIS A 54 -3.91 12.03 5.12
N PRO A 55 -4.55 13.18 4.83
CA PRO A 55 -5.47 13.34 3.69
C PRO A 55 -4.91 12.84 2.36
N ARG A 56 -3.65 13.16 2.05
CA ARG A 56 -2.97 12.68 0.83
C ARG A 56 -2.85 11.15 0.77
N THR A 57 -2.55 10.52 1.89
CA THR A 57 -2.44 9.05 2.00
C THR A 57 -3.81 8.41 1.84
N ARG A 58 -4.84 8.99 2.49
CA ARG A 58 -6.23 8.54 2.35
C ARG A 58 -6.69 8.59 0.89
N THR A 59 -6.44 9.69 0.18
CA THR A 59 -6.76 9.81 -1.25
C THR A 59 -6.03 8.75 -2.07
N MET A 60 -4.74 8.53 -1.80
CA MET A 60 -3.95 7.52 -2.50
C MET A 60 -4.53 6.12 -2.33
N VAL A 61 -4.80 5.67 -1.09
CA VAL A 61 -5.32 4.31 -0.85
C VAL A 61 -6.74 4.12 -1.40
N THR A 62 -7.57 5.17 -1.35
CA THR A 62 -8.93 5.11 -1.91
C THR A 62 -8.99 5.26 -3.45
N THR A 63 -7.84 5.53 -4.08
CA THR A 63 -7.66 5.55 -5.55
C THR A 63 -6.98 4.26 -6.04
N ALA A 64 -6.16 3.63 -5.19
CA ALA A 64 -5.48 2.39 -5.52
C ALA A 64 -6.47 1.22 -5.63
N ALA A 65 -6.11 0.26 -6.46
CA ALA A 65 -6.76 -1.03 -6.63
C ALA A 65 -5.82 -2.21 -6.33
N SER A 66 -4.50 -1.98 -6.27
CA SER A 66 -3.54 -3.01 -5.87
C SER A 66 -2.25 -2.42 -5.29
N VAL A 67 -1.49 -3.26 -4.58
CA VAL A 67 -0.15 -2.97 -4.09
C VAL A 67 0.80 -4.12 -4.42
N GLU A 68 1.98 -3.78 -4.92
CA GLU A 68 3.05 -4.72 -5.26
C GLU A 68 4.36 -4.29 -4.58
N TRP A 69 5.29 -5.21 -4.36
CA TRP A 69 6.59 -4.91 -3.78
C TRP A 69 7.73 -5.72 -4.37
N THR A 70 8.95 -5.23 -4.18
CA THR A 70 10.21 -5.89 -4.53
C THR A 70 11.15 -5.76 -3.34
N VAL A 71 11.75 -6.87 -2.91
CA VAL A 71 12.77 -6.90 -1.84
C VAL A 71 14.11 -6.43 -2.41
N VAL A 72 14.88 -5.70 -1.62
CA VAL A 72 16.25 -5.24 -1.97
C VAL A 72 17.23 -5.52 -0.85
#